data_AF-A0A352RSN9-F1
#
_entry.id   AF-A0A352RSN9-F1
#
_cell.length_a   1.000
_cell.length_b   1.000
_cell.length_c   1.000
_cell.angle_alpha   90.00
_cell.angle_beta   90.00
_cell.angle_gamma   90.00
#
_symmetry.space_group_name_H-M   'P 1'
#
loop_
_entity.id
_entity.type
_entity.pdbx_description
1 polymer ?
#
loop_
_entity_poly.entity_id
_entity_poly.type
_entity_poly.pdbx_seq_one_letter_code
_entity_poly.pdbx_strand_id
1 'polypeptide(L)'
;LSAYLAYLRETLGLRLDVSSVAEPAESGRLRAAGEIDLNQYVEPAEMADRHLPTRTRPVESYPLVIVGRTDSPAIGDLSELAGFRVAVAAKSVMADLVRAAVPSASIVSAASPEAALEMVRDNKADLYIGNLATLDRAIQSRYVGQLKVVGATKERQLIGFDVRPGLEPLVPLIDRAIEAMPPEQRLAVRNRYLTTTYQFGLSGSEVRRRAAPYVALVITALALLALGYWRQRRQVAIRLQAERELQRAQRLAEEASATKSIFLAGMSHEMRTPLYGMLGTLELLSLTALDDQQRQHIGTIQASSATLLLIIDDLLDYSKFEAGQLDLESMAFDPV
;
A
#
# COMPACT_ATOMS: atom_id res chain seq x y z
N LEU A 1 36.93 -15.31 22.24
CA LEU A 1 37.37 -15.47 23.66
C LEU A 1 38.87 -15.68 23.80
N SER A 2 39.50 -16.62 23.08
CA SER A 2 40.97 -16.75 23.08
C SER A 2 41.72 -15.45 22.76
N ALA A 3 41.16 -14.61 21.87
CA ALA A 3 41.70 -13.29 21.58
C ALA A 3 41.57 -12.28 22.74
N TYR A 4 40.49 -12.35 23.53
CA TYR A 4 40.33 -11.53 24.74
C TYR A 4 41.34 -11.95 25.82
N LEU A 5 41.54 -13.25 26.02
CA LEU A 5 42.57 -13.75 26.94
C LEU A 5 43.98 -13.36 26.50
N ALA A 6 44.28 -13.44 25.20
CA ALA A 6 45.57 -13.01 24.65
C ALA A 6 45.82 -11.52 24.90
N TYR A 7 44.81 -10.69 24.69
CA TYR A 7 44.87 -9.26 24.99
C TYR A 7 45.05 -8.98 26.49
N LEU A 8 44.26 -9.62 27.35
CA LEU A 8 44.41 -9.48 28.81
C LEU A 8 45.81 -9.89 29.30
N ARG A 9 46.39 -10.95 28.72
CA ARG A 9 47.76 -11.40 29.00
C ARG A 9 48.78 -10.31 28.70
N GLU A 10 48.63 -9.63 27.57
CA GLU A 10 49.53 -8.57 27.12
C GLU A 10 49.35 -7.27 27.93
N THR A 11 48.10 -6.82 28.10
CA THR A 11 47.80 -5.54 28.75
C THR A 11 48.00 -5.57 30.26
N LEU A 12 47.66 -6.68 30.93
CA LEU A 12 47.78 -6.81 32.38
C LEU A 12 49.07 -7.51 32.82
N GLY A 13 49.92 -7.95 31.87
CA GLY A 13 51.17 -8.65 32.16
C GLY A 13 50.97 -10.00 32.89
N LEU A 14 49.80 -10.61 32.75
CA LEU A 14 49.45 -11.86 33.44
C LEU A 14 50.09 -13.07 32.76
N ARG A 15 50.36 -14.13 33.53
CA ARG A 15 50.61 -15.46 32.98
C ARG A 15 49.31 -16.25 33.05
N LEU A 16 48.73 -16.53 31.90
CA LEU A 16 47.50 -17.31 31.78
C LEU A 16 47.84 -18.68 31.20
N ASP A 17 47.55 -19.72 31.98
CA ASP A 17 47.53 -21.11 31.49
C ASP A 17 46.09 -21.50 31.18
N VAL A 18 45.83 -22.02 29.98
CA VAL A 18 44.47 -22.25 29.47
C VAL A 18 44.18 -23.73 29.44
N SER A 19 43.39 -24.20 30.39
CA SER A 19 42.86 -25.57 30.45
C SER A 19 41.41 -25.63 29.98
N SER A 20 41.07 -26.60 29.12
CA SER A 20 39.67 -26.89 28.75
C SER A 20 39.06 -27.88 29.74
N VAL A 21 37.98 -27.48 30.41
CA VAL A 21 37.18 -28.37 31.27
C VAL A 21 35.98 -28.86 30.47
N ALA A 22 35.73 -30.18 30.49
CA ALA A 22 34.67 -30.78 29.69
C ALA A 22 33.26 -30.44 30.21
N GLU A 23 33.11 -30.24 31.53
CA GLU A 23 31.81 -29.98 32.16
C GLU A 23 31.75 -28.61 32.88
N PRO A 24 30.75 -27.76 32.58
CA PRO A 24 30.59 -26.47 33.27
C PRO A 24 30.42 -26.57 34.80
N ALA A 25 29.77 -27.64 35.27
CA ALA A 25 29.59 -27.91 36.70
C ALA A 25 30.90 -28.31 37.40
N GLU A 26 31.85 -28.87 36.65
CA GLU A 26 33.19 -29.20 37.12
C GLU A 26 34.05 -27.93 37.20
N SER A 27 33.95 -27.03 36.22
CA SER A 27 34.65 -25.73 36.26
C SER A 27 34.29 -24.91 37.51
N GLY A 28 33.00 -24.87 37.88
CA GLY A 28 32.56 -24.20 39.11
C GLY A 28 33.16 -24.81 40.39
N ARG A 29 33.32 -26.15 40.43
CA ARG A 29 33.96 -26.85 41.56
C ARG A 29 35.46 -26.59 41.61
N LEU A 30 36.16 -26.66 40.47
CA LEU A 30 37.59 -26.38 40.38
C LEU A 30 37.91 -24.92 40.75
N ARG A 31 37.03 -23.98 40.39
CA ARG A 31 37.13 -22.57 40.83
C ARG A 31 36.97 -22.43 42.34
N ALA A 32 36.00 -23.13 42.93
CA ALA A 32 35.81 -23.12 44.39
C ALA A 32 36.97 -23.81 45.14
N ALA A 33 37.60 -24.81 44.52
CA ALA A 33 38.81 -25.47 45.01
C ALA A 33 40.09 -24.62 44.80
N GLY A 34 40.00 -23.50 44.08
CA GLY A 34 41.12 -22.59 43.82
C GLY A 34 42.06 -23.06 42.71
N GLU A 35 41.71 -24.13 41.98
CA GLU A 35 42.49 -24.68 40.86
C GLU A 35 42.34 -23.86 39.57
N ILE A 36 41.27 -23.07 39.44
CA ILE A 36 41.04 -22.16 38.33
C ILE A 36 40.89 -20.74 38.85
N ASP A 37 41.77 -19.85 38.41
CA ASP A 37 41.79 -18.43 38.82
C ASP A 37 40.78 -17.57 38.04
N LEU A 38 40.56 -17.91 36.77
CA LEU A 38 39.71 -17.20 35.82
C LEU A 38 38.93 -18.20 34.99
N ASN A 39 37.61 -18.13 35.06
CA ASN A 39 36.70 -18.95 34.28
C ASN A 39 35.85 -18.06 33.36
N GLN A 40 35.28 -18.69 32.32
CA GLN A 40 34.30 -18.05 31.46
C GLN A 40 32.90 -18.36 31.99
N TYR A 41 32.07 -17.33 32.14
CA TYR A 41 30.65 -17.53 32.39
C TYR A 41 29.83 -17.25 31.13
N VAL A 42 28.71 -17.95 31.06
CA VAL A 42 27.70 -17.83 30.01
C VAL A 42 26.35 -17.76 30.70
N GLU A 43 25.59 -16.70 30.46
CA GLU A 43 24.26 -16.54 31.05
C GLU A 43 23.26 -15.86 30.11
N PRO A 44 21.95 -16.11 30.28
CA PRO A 44 20.93 -15.33 29.61
C PRO A 44 20.95 -13.88 30.07
N ALA A 45 20.66 -12.95 29.16
CA ALA A 45 20.59 -11.53 29.48
C ALA A 45 19.56 -11.21 30.59
N GLU A 46 18.47 -11.97 30.68
CA GLU A 46 17.46 -11.81 31.74
C GLU A 46 18.00 -12.07 33.16
N MET A 47 19.12 -12.79 33.30
CA MET A 47 19.74 -13.09 34.60
C MET A 47 20.89 -12.14 34.96
N ALA A 48 21.16 -11.13 34.12
CA ALA A 48 22.32 -10.24 34.23
C ALA A 48 22.30 -9.31 35.47
N ASP A 49 21.13 -9.09 36.08
CA ASP A 49 20.97 -8.18 37.23
C ASP A 49 21.62 -8.71 38.52
N ARG A 50 22.09 -9.96 38.53
CA ARG A 50 22.85 -10.52 39.65
C ARG A 50 24.30 -10.05 39.61
N HIS A 51 24.57 -8.86 40.14
CA HIS A 51 25.93 -8.38 40.31
C HIS A 51 26.67 -9.26 41.34
N LEU A 52 27.64 -10.04 40.85
CA LEU A 52 28.53 -10.84 41.68
C LEU A 52 29.91 -10.17 41.71
N PRO A 53 30.51 -9.96 42.90
CA PRO A 53 31.79 -9.24 43.03
C PRO A 53 32.95 -9.98 42.36
N THR A 54 32.79 -11.27 42.07
CA THR A 54 33.77 -12.09 41.34
C THR A 54 33.55 -12.10 39.83
N ARG A 55 32.64 -11.29 39.28
CA ARG A 55 32.31 -11.29 37.84
C ARG A 55 32.62 -9.97 37.18
N THR A 56 33.21 -10.05 35.98
CA THR A 56 33.39 -8.91 35.10
C THR A 56 32.05 -8.47 34.50
N ARG A 57 32.04 -7.29 33.89
CA ARG A 57 30.96 -6.95 32.97
C ARG A 57 30.95 -7.92 31.78
N PRO A 58 29.79 -8.12 31.12
CA PRO A 58 29.74 -8.89 29.88
C PRO A 58 30.69 -8.31 28.85
N VAL A 59 31.60 -9.14 28.37
CA VAL A 59 32.60 -8.80 27.36
C VAL A 59 32.00 -8.91 25.96
N GLU A 60 31.10 -9.88 25.79
CA GLU A 60 30.40 -10.12 24.53
C GLU A 60 28.92 -10.38 24.76
N SER A 61 28.14 -10.04 23.74
CA SER A 61 26.71 -10.29 23.71
C SER A 61 26.33 -10.80 22.33
N TYR A 62 25.83 -12.03 22.29
CA TYR A 62 25.43 -12.70 21.05
C TYR A 62 23.93 -12.95 21.03
N PRO A 63 23.24 -12.68 19.90
CA PRO A 63 21.85 -13.09 19.76
C PRO A 63 21.76 -14.61 19.73
N LEU A 64 20.70 -15.14 20.32
CA LEU A 64 20.35 -16.53 20.18
C LEU A 64 19.58 -16.72 18.87
N VAL A 65 19.95 -17.75 18.12
CA VAL A 65 19.38 -18.02 16.81
C VAL A 65 18.80 -19.42 16.75
N ILE A 66 17.81 -19.55 15.88
CA ILE A 66 17.11 -20.79 15.61
C ILE A 66 17.67 -21.32 14.28
N VAL A 67 18.16 -22.55 14.31
CA VAL A 67 18.70 -23.27 13.16
C VAL A 67 17.72 -24.36 12.79
N GLY A 68 17.40 -24.44 11.50
CA GLY A 68 16.61 -25.50 10.92
C GLY A 68 17.30 -26.08 9.69
N ARG A 69 16.65 -27.03 9.04
CA ARG A 69 17.06 -27.51 7.72
C ARG A 69 16.74 -26.48 6.64
N THR A 70 17.26 -26.70 5.43
CA THR A 70 17.07 -25.78 4.30
C THR A 70 15.60 -25.59 3.91
N ASP A 71 14.75 -26.57 4.19
CA ASP A 71 13.29 -26.57 3.96
C ASP A 71 12.46 -26.06 5.17
N SER A 72 13.10 -25.86 6.33
CA SER A 72 12.40 -25.37 7.52
C SER A 72 11.83 -23.96 7.29
N PRO A 73 10.64 -23.66 7.85
CA PRO A 73 10.03 -22.34 7.77
C PRO A 73 10.87 -21.31 8.52
N ALA A 74 10.73 -20.04 8.13
CA ALA A 74 11.30 -18.94 8.90
C ALA A 74 10.53 -18.80 10.22
N ILE A 75 11.24 -18.52 11.31
CA ILE A 75 10.66 -18.41 12.65
C ILE A 75 11.00 -17.03 13.19
N GLY A 76 9.98 -16.20 13.36
CA GLY A 76 10.16 -14.81 13.78
C GLY A 76 10.17 -14.61 15.28
N ASP A 77 9.57 -15.53 16.04
CA ASP A 77 9.37 -15.41 17.48
C ASP A 77 9.40 -16.80 18.14
N LEU A 78 9.78 -16.85 19.43
CA LEU A 78 9.81 -18.10 20.19
C LEU A 78 8.43 -18.76 20.26
N SER A 79 7.34 -17.98 20.33
CA SER A 79 5.96 -18.51 20.39
C SER A 79 5.58 -19.40 19.20
N GLU A 80 6.22 -19.23 18.04
CA GLU A 80 6.01 -20.04 16.83
C GLU A 80 6.67 -21.42 16.91
N LEU A 81 7.42 -21.72 17.99
CA LEU A 81 8.03 -23.03 18.23
C LEU A 81 7.03 -24.10 18.71
N ALA A 82 5.77 -23.73 18.94
CA ALA A 82 4.73 -24.66 19.36
C ALA A 82 4.59 -25.80 18.33
N GLY A 83 4.70 -27.05 18.81
CA GLY A 83 4.60 -28.25 17.96
C GLY A 83 5.89 -28.69 17.26
N PHE A 84 7.00 -27.94 17.38
CA PHE A 84 8.31 -28.36 16.88
C PHE A 84 9.09 -29.18 17.92
N ARG A 85 9.92 -30.12 17.45
CA ARG A 85 10.95 -30.78 18.26
C ARG A 85 12.19 -29.89 18.30
N VAL A 86 12.39 -29.18 19.39
CA VAL A 86 13.50 -28.24 19.59
C VAL A 86 14.63 -28.96 20.30
N ALA A 87 15.72 -29.22 19.59
CA ALA A 87 16.96 -29.66 20.19
C ALA A 87 17.52 -28.55 21.07
N VAL A 88 17.98 -28.92 22.26
CA VAL A 88 18.67 -28.03 23.18
C VAL A 88 19.83 -28.80 23.79
N ALA A 89 21.00 -28.16 23.90
CA ALA A 89 22.16 -28.79 24.53
C ALA A 89 21.83 -29.10 26.00
N ALA A 90 22.13 -30.33 26.43
CA ALA A 90 21.89 -30.84 27.77
C ALA A 90 22.57 -29.94 28.80
N LYS A 91 21.90 -29.67 29.92
CA LYS A 91 22.40 -28.82 31.02
C LYS A 91 22.72 -27.38 30.60
N SER A 92 22.28 -26.94 29.41
CA SER A 92 22.33 -25.52 29.03
C SER A 92 21.14 -24.77 29.63
N VAL A 93 21.37 -23.51 30.02
CA VAL A 93 20.31 -22.61 30.53
C VAL A 93 19.18 -22.41 29.50
N MET A 94 19.47 -22.70 28.23
CA MET A 94 18.50 -22.65 27.14
C MET A 94 17.30 -23.58 27.35
N ALA A 95 17.50 -24.74 27.98
CA ALA A 95 16.40 -25.68 28.17
C ALA A 95 15.32 -25.10 29.10
N ASP A 96 15.74 -24.35 30.12
CA ASP A 96 14.83 -23.69 31.05
C ASP A 96 14.16 -22.49 30.38
N LEU A 97 14.91 -21.71 29.59
CA LEU A 97 14.40 -20.57 28.83
C LEU A 97 13.32 -20.98 27.83
N VAL A 98 13.55 -22.06 27.07
CA VAL A 98 12.58 -22.57 26.08
C VAL A 98 11.33 -23.11 26.78
N ARG A 99 11.46 -23.80 27.93
CA ARG A 99 10.28 -24.24 28.70
C ARG A 99 9.47 -23.07 29.24
N ALA A 100 10.12 -22.00 29.69
CA ALA A 100 9.45 -20.82 30.20
C ALA A 100 8.72 -20.05 29.08
N ALA A 101 9.38 -19.86 27.93
CA ALA A 101 8.82 -19.12 26.81
C ALA A 101 7.74 -19.90 26.04
N VAL A 102 7.90 -21.22 25.90
CA VAL A 102 7.02 -22.07 25.08
C VAL A 102 6.78 -23.42 25.77
N PRO A 103 5.84 -23.48 26.75
CA PRO A 103 5.56 -24.71 27.48
C PRO A 103 5.09 -25.88 26.61
N SER A 104 4.57 -25.59 25.41
CA SER A 104 4.08 -26.58 24.43
C SER A 104 5.14 -27.09 23.47
N ALA A 105 6.38 -26.60 23.52
CA ALA A 105 7.47 -27.07 22.65
C ALA A 105 8.01 -28.43 23.14
N SER A 106 8.28 -29.34 22.19
CA SER A 106 8.89 -30.63 22.51
C SER A 106 10.41 -30.48 22.58
N ILE A 107 10.97 -30.44 23.78
CA ILE A 107 12.42 -30.26 23.95
C ILE A 107 13.13 -31.61 23.85
N VAL A 108 14.12 -31.69 22.98
CA VAL A 108 14.99 -32.85 22.82
C VAL A 108 16.38 -32.52 23.33
N SER A 109 16.84 -33.25 24.35
CA SER A 109 18.15 -33.02 24.96
C SER A 109 19.26 -33.60 24.10
N ALA A 110 20.26 -32.79 23.74
CA ALA A 110 21.42 -33.20 22.97
C ALA A 110 22.69 -33.14 23.84
N ALA A 111 23.62 -34.10 23.68
CA ALA A 111 24.83 -34.15 24.52
C ALA A 111 25.78 -32.95 24.33
N SER A 112 25.81 -32.37 23.14
CA SER A 112 26.61 -31.18 22.81
C SER A 112 25.91 -30.32 21.75
N PRO A 113 26.33 -29.06 21.53
CA PRO A 113 25.86 -28.24 20.41
C PRO A 113 26.02 -28.92 19.04
N GLU A 114 27.11 -29.65 18.83
CA GLU A 114 27.37 -30.40 17.61
C GLU A 114 26.38 -31.56 17.45
N ALA A 115 26.12 -32.32 18.52
CA ALA A 115 25.12 -33.37 18.50
C ALA A 115 23.72 -32.81 18.22
N ALA A 116 23.40 -31.62 18.72
CA ALA A 116 22.13 -30.96 18.46
C ALA A 116 21.96 -30.60 16.97
N LEU A 117 23.01 -30.08 16.34
CA LEU A 117 23.02 -29.82 14.90
C LEU A 117 22.86 -31.09 14.07
N GLU A 118 23.54 -32.18 14.46
CA GLU A 118 23.39 -33.49 13.82
C GLU A 118 21.97 -34.02 13.95
N MET A 119 21.31 -33.82 15.09
CA MET A 119 19.92 -34.20 15.29
C MET A 119 18.95 -33.44 14.38
N VAL A 120 19.19 -32.14 14.13
CA VAL A 120 18.37 -31.36 13.19
C VAL A 120 18.57 -31.82 11.75
N ARG A 121 19.84 -32.08 11.36
CA ARG A 121 20.18 -32.64 10.05
C ARG A 121 19.52 -34.00 9.83
N ASP A 122 19.61 -34.90 10.80
CA ASP A 122 19.08 -36.27 10.74
C ASP A 122 17.56 -36.34 10.94
N ASN A 123 16.87 -35.20 11.03
CA ASN A 123 15.44 -35.10 11.29
C ASN A 123 14.98 -35.76 12.63
N LYS A 124 15.90 -35.91 13.58
CA LYS A 124 15.62 -36.34 14.97
C LYS A 124 15.11 -35.17 15.82
N ALA A 125 15.45 -33.95 15.42
CA ALA A 125 14.84 -32.70 15.87
C ALA A 125 14.46 -31.85 14.64
N ASP A 126 13.54 -30.92 14.82
CA ASP A 126 13.11 -30.00 13.76
C ASP A 126 13.94 -28.72 13.77
N LEU A 127 14.32 -28.26 14.96
CA LEU A 127 15.00 -26.99 15.18
C LEU A 127 16.08 -27.14 16.26
N TYR A 128 17.10 -26.30 16.23
CA TYR A 128 18.08 -26.15 17.29
C TYR A 128 18.23 -24.67 17.66
N ILE A 129 18.25 -24.37 18.97
CA ILE A 129 18.46 -23.01 19.45
C ILE A 129 19.83 -22.92 20.12
N GLY A 130 20.64 -21.98 19.66
CA GLY A 130 21.98 -21.80 20.20
C GLY A 130 22.57 -20.44 19.91
N ASN A 131 23.82 -20.28 20.33
CA ASN A 131 24.59 -19.06 20.15
C ASN A 131 25.04 -18.92 18.69
N LEU A 132 24.72 -17.77 18.07
CA LEU A 132 25.09 -17.49 16.69
C LEU A 132 26.60 -17.65 16.42
N ALA A 133 27.48 -17.27 17.35
CA ALA A 133 28.93 -17.33 17.15
C ALA A 133 29.47 -18.75 17.00
N THR A 134 28.90 -19.73 17.70
CA THR A 134 29.29 -21.14 17.58
C THR A 134 28.61 -21.79 16.38
N LEU A 135 27.36 -21.39 16.13
CA LEU A 135 26.54 -21.94 15.07
C LEU A 135 26.97 -21.53 13.67
N ASP A 136 27.27 -20.25 13.47
CA ASP A 136 27.68 -19.71 12.15
C ASP A 136 28.90 -20.47 11.63
N ARG A 137 29.92 -20.64 12.48
CA ARG A 137 31.12 -21.42 12.15
C ARG A 137 30.78 -22.88 11.81
N ALA A 138 29.95 -23.54 12.61
CA ALA A 138 29.60 -24.94 12.38
C ALA A 138 28.83 -25.12 11.06
N ILE A 139 27.87 -24.24 10.78
CA ILE A 139 27.07 -24.26 9.56
C ILE A 139 27.96 -24.02 8.34
N GLN A 140 28.79 -22.96 8.36
CA GLN A 140 29.68 -22.58 7.26
C GLN A 140 30.77 -23.62 6.97
N SER A 141 31.24 -24.35 7.98
CA SER A 141 32.34 -25.32 7.80
C SER A 141 31.88 -26.75 7.51
N ARG A 142 30.74 -27.18 8.04
CA ARG A 142 30.31 -28.60 8.02
C ARG A 142 28.91 -28.85 7.48
N TYR A 143 28.00 -27.88 7.54
CA TYR A 143 26.58 -28.08 7.22
C TYR A 143 26.07 -27.17 6.09
N VAL A 144 26.97 -26.69 5.23
CA VAL A 144 26.64 -25.85 4.08
C VAL A 144 25.60 -26.54 3.20
N GLY A 145 24.50 -25.83 2.92
CA GLY A 145 23.40 -26.34 2.09
C GLY A 145 22.47 -27.35 2.78
N GLN A 146 22.76 -27.74 4.02
CA GLN A 146 21.95 -28.69 4.80
C GLN A 146 21.18 -28.01 5.92
N LEU A 147 21.85 -27.09 6.62
CA LEU A 147 21.29 -26.32 7.73
C LEU A 147 21.35 -24.83 7.42
N LYS A 148 20.38 -24.08 7.92
CA LYS A 148 20.33 -22.63 7.81
C LYS A 148 19.80 -22.02 9.11
N VAL A 149 20.19 -20.77 9.38
CA VAL A 149 19.51 -19.97 10.39
C VAL A 149 18.12 -19.62 9.86
N VAL A 150 17.09 -20.04 10.58
CA VAL A 150 15.67 -19.81 10.22
C VAL A 150 15.06 -18.64 10.98
N GLY A 151 15.73 -18.18 12.04
CA GLY A 151 15.20 -17.12 12.91
C GLY A 151 16.22 -16.63 13.94
N ALA A 152 15.95 -15.46 14.51
CA ALA A 152 16.58 -15.00 15.74
C ALA A 152 15.54 -14.86 16.82
N THR A 153 15.94 -15.18 18.04
CA THR A 153 15.13 -14.86 19.22
C THR A 153 15.46 -13.43 19.65
N LYS A 154 14.59 -12.82 20.48
CA LYS A 154 14.89 -11.54 21.14
C LYS A 154 15.93 -11.71 22.25
N GLU A 155 16.18 -12.95 22.63
CA GLU A 155 17.07 -13.32 23.72
C GLU A 155 18.53 -13.21 23.32
N ARG A 156 19.34 -12.77 24.29
CA ARG A 156 20.77 -12.60 24.11
C ARG A 156 21.51 -13.42 25.15
N GLN A 157 22.61 -14.01 24.71
CA GLN A 157 23.54 -14.71 25.57
C GLN A 157 24.69 -13.77 25.88
N LEU A 158 24.89 -13.51 27.17
CA LEU A 158 25.99 -12.72 27.68
C LEU A 158 27.17 -13.64 28.00
N ILE A 159 28.36 -13.15 27.68
CA ILE A 159 29.60 -13.86 27.94
C ILE A 159 30.57 -12.91 28.64
N GLY A 160 31.14 -13.35 29.74
CA GLY A 160 32.20 -12.63 30.44
C GLY A 160 33.11 -13.58 31.20
N PHE A 161 33.87 -13.02 32.14
CA PHE A 161 34.78 -13.77 32.98
C PHE A 161 34.38 -13.72 34.44
N ASP A 162 34.58 -14.83 35.14
CA ASP A 162 34.45 -14.92 36.59
C ASP A 162 35.78 -15.34 37.22
N VAL A 163 36.20 -14.63 38.24
CA VAL A 163 37.42 -14.94 38.98
C VAL A 163 37.12 -15.85 40.17
N ARG A 164 38.13 -16.55 40.70
CA ARG A 164 37.97 -17.26 41.97
C ARG A 164 37.75 -16.27 43.15
N PRO A 165 37.04 -16.70 44.21
CA PRO A 165 36.95 -15.92 45.44
C PRO A 165 38.35 -15.53 45.97
N GLY A 166 38.51 -14.29 46.43
CA GLY A 166 39.79 -13.72 46.86
C GLY A 166 40.56 -12.99 45.76
N LEU A 167 40.14 -13.08 44.49
CA LEU A 167 40.69 -12.30 43.37
C LEU A 167 39.73 -11.19 42.88
N GLU A 168 38.74 -10.79 43.68
CA GLU A 168 37.80 -9.71 43.36
C GLU A 168 38.48 -8.42 42.89
N PRO A 169 39.64 -7.99 43.45
CA PRO A 169 40.34 -6.80 42.97
C PRO A 169 40.80 -6.88 41.50
N LEU A 170 40.88 -8.09 40.91
CA LEU A 170 41.23 -8.30 39.51
C LEU A 170 40.07 -7.94 38.55
N VAL A 171 38.83 -8.06 39.00
CA VAL A 171 37.62 -7.78 38.20
C VAL A 171 37.64 -6.37 37.58
N PRO A 172 37.80 -5.26 38.35
CA PRO A 172 37.85 -3.92 37.76
C PRO A 172 39.08 -3.69 36.86
N LEU A 173 40.17 -4.44 37.05
CA LEU A 173 41.33 -4.37 36.16
C LEU A 173 41.03 -5.02 34.81
N ILE A 174 40.37 -6.18 34.82
CA ILE A 174 39.90 -6.86 33.60
C ILE A 174 38.90 -5.97 32.86
N ASP A 175 37.92 -5.39 33.56
CA ASP A 175 36.92 -4.50 32.94
C ASP A 175 37.59 -3.31 32.25
N ARG A 176 38.50 -2.61 32.93
CA ARG A 176 39.23 -1.47 32.34
C ARG A 176 40.12 -1.87 31.17
N ALA A 177 40.79 -3.02 31.25
CA ALA A 177 41.61 -3.51 30.15
C ALA A 177 40.75 -3.76 28.90
N ILE A 178 39.63 -4.46 29.06
CA ILE A 178 38.69 -4.75 27.96
C ILE A 178 38.08 -3.47 27.40
N GLU A 179 37.72 -2.50 28.25
CA GLU A 179 37.19 -1.21 27.83
C GLU A 179 38.22 -0.41 27.00
N ALA A 180 39.48 -0.47 27.41
CA ALA A 180 40.61 0.16 26.71
C ALA A 180 41.03 -0.56 25.41
N MET A 181 40.48 -1.74 25.10
CA MET A 181 40.80 -2.47 23.86
C MET A 181 40.47 -1.62 22.62
N PRO A 182 41.41 -1.41 21.68
CA PRO A 182 41.14 -0.66 20.46
C PRO A 182 39.90 -1.18 19.72
N PRO A 183 39.03 -0.29 19.21
CA PRO A 183 37.78 -0.70 18.58
C PRO A 183 38.01 -1.62 17.37
N GLU A 184 39.10 -1.43 16.63
CA GLU A 184 39.49 -2.28 15.51
C GLU A 184 39.82 -3.72 15.95
N GLN A 185 40.56 -3.89 17.05
CA GLN A 185 40.85 -5.21 17.61
C GLN A 185 39.57 -5.88 18.11
N ARG A 186 38.70 -5.13 18.79
CA ARG A 186 37.40 -5.61 19.28
C ARG A 186 36.50 -6.06 18.13
N LEU A 187 36.44 -5.27 17.06
CA LEU A 187 35.71 -5.62 15.83
C LEU A 187 36.34 -6.81 15.10
N ALA A 188 37.66 -6.93 15.07
CA ALA A 188 38.34 -8.09 14.48
C ALA A 188 38.02 -9.38 15.25
N VAL A 189 37.95 -9.32 16.59
CA VAL A 189 37.50 -10.45 17.41
C VAL A 189 36.05 -10.79 17.11
N ARG A 190 35.18 -9.79 16.92
CA ARG A 190 33.77 -10.00 16.62
C ARG A 190 33.53 -10.58 15.22
N ASN A 191 34.16 -9.98 14.19
CA ASN A 191 33.99 -10.35 12.79
C ASN A 191 34.62 -11.70 12.44
N ARG A 192 35.59 -12.17 13.22
CA ARG A 192 36.14 -13.53 13.08
C ARG A 192 35.07 -14.63 13.28
N TYR A 193 33.95 -14.31 13.93
CA TYR A 193 32.88 -15.28 14.25
C TYR A 193 31.50 -14.88 13.71
N LEU A 194 31.36 -13.69 13.11
CA LEU A 194 30.10 -13.17 12.56
C LEU A 194 30.37 -12.56 11.19
N THR A 195 30.63 -13.40 10.18
CA THR A 195 30.91 -12.95 8.81
C THR A 195 29.67 -12.57 8.02
N THR A 196 28.48 -12.89 8.52
CA THR A 196 27.24 -12.78 7.73
C THR A 196 26.24 -11.86 8.42
N THR A 197 25.87 -10.78 7.74
CA THR A 197 24.72 -9.95 8.09
C THR A 197 23.46 -10.77 7.87
N TYR A 198 23.01 -11.52 8.87
CA TYR A 198 21.74 -12.24 8.81
C TYR A 198 20.59 -11.22 8.72
N GLN A 199 19.97 -11.12 7.54
CA GLN A 199 18.73 -10.38 7.38
C GLN A 199 17.59 -11.24 7.94
N PHE A 200 17.27 -11.05 9.22
CA PHE A 200 16.05 -11.59 9.79
C PHE A 200 14.86 -10.88 9.12
N GLY A 201 14.18 -11.56 8.21
CA GLY A 201 13.07 -11.01 7.44
C GLY A 201 12.04 -12.08 7.13
N LEU A 202 10.77 -11.69 7.13
CA LEU A 202 9.63 -12.52 6.70
C LEU A 202 9.97 -13.17 5.34
N SER A 203 9.75 -14.48 5.21
CA SER A 203 10.01 -15.18 3.95
C SER A 203 9.24 -14.50 2.81
N GLY A 204 9.84 -14.34 1.63
CA GLY A 204 9.19 -13.63 0.51
C GLY A 204 7.82 -14.23 0.11
N SER A 205 7.59 -15.52 0.40
CA SER A 205 6.29 -16.17 0.24
C SER A 205 5.25 -15.74 1.29
N GLU A 206 5.67 -15.44 2.52
CA GLU A 206 4.80 -14.99 3.62
C GLU A 206 4.43 -13.51 3.48
N VAL A 207 5.38 -12.68 3.07
CA VAL A 207 5.11 -11.27 2.73
C VAL A 207 4.06 -11.21 1.64
N ARG A 208 4.22 -12.02 0.58
CA ARG A 208 3.24 -12.08 -0.52
C ARG A 208 1.87 -12.58 -0.06
N ARG A 209 1.79 -13.59 0.80
CA ARG A 209 0.50 -14.08 1.35
C ARG A 209 -0.21 -13.01 2.18
N ARG A 210 0.53 -12.29 3.03
CA ARG A 210 -0.04 -11.20 3.84
C ARG A 210 -0.37 -9.96 3.02
N ALA A 211 0.41 -9.64 1.98
CA ALA A 211 0.20 -8.48 1.12
C ALA A 211 -0.89 -8.68 0.06
N ALA A 212 -1.10 -9.93 -0.41
CA ALA A 212 -2.07 -10.27 -1.45
C ALA A 212 -3.48 -9.68 -1.24
N PRO A 213 -4.13 -9.77 -0.06
CA PRO A 213 -5.47 -9.19 0.11
C PRO A 213 -5.47 -7.66 -0.03
N TYR A 214 -4.43 -6.97 0.42
CA TYR A 214 -4.31 -5.52 0.29
C TYR A 214 -4.10 -5.10 -1.17
N VAL A 215 -3.24 -5.83 -1.90
CA VAL A 215 -3.03 -5.60 -3.34
C VAL A 215 -4.33 -5.84 -4.11
N ALA A 216 -5.05 -6.92 -3.81
CA ALA A 216 -6.35 -7.21 -4.43
C ALA A 216 -7.38 -6.10 -4.13
N LEU A 217 -7.42 -5.57 -2.90
CA LEU A 217 -8.29 -4.47 -2.52
C LEU A 217 -7.97 -3.18 -3.29
N VAL A 218 -6.69 -2.84 -3.44
CA VAL A 218 -6.25 -1.67 -4.23
C VAL A 218 -6.61 -1.83 -5.70
N ILE A 219 -6.36 -3.00 -6.30
CA ILE A 219 -6.72 -3.29 -7.70
C ILE A 219 -8.25 -3.17 -7.88
N THR A 220 -9.02 -3.71 -6.94
CA THR A 220 -10.49 -3.65 -7.00
C THR A 220 -10.99 -2.21 -6.90
N ALA A 221 -10.42 -1.40 -5.99
CA ALA A 221 -10.76 0.01 -5.87
C ALA A 221 -10.42 0.79 -7.15
N LEU A 222 -9.23 0.56 -7.73
CA LEU A 222 -8.83 1.18 -9.00
C LEU A 222 -9.74 0.77 -10.16
N ALA A 223 -10.16 -0.50 -10.24
CA ALA A 223 -11.09 -0.97 -11.26
C ALA A 223 -12.48 -0.32 -11.13
N LEU A 224 -12.99 -0.15 -9.91
CA LEU A 224 -14.25 0.55 -9.66
C LEU A 224 -14.17 2.03 -10.04
N LEU A 225 -13.06 2.70 -9.72
CA LEU A 225 -12.83 4.10 -10.12
C LEU A 225 -12.74 4.24 -11.64
N ALA A 226 -12.01 3.34 -12.31
CA ALA A 226 -11.89 3.33 -13.76
C ALA A 226 -13.25 3.10 -14.44
N LEU A 227 -14.05 2.16 -13.92
CA LEU A 227 -15.40 1.88 -14.42
C LEU A 227 -16.33 3.08 -14.23
N GLY A 228 -16.27 3.74 -13.06
CA GLY A 228 -17.02 4.96 -12.77
C GLY A 228 -16.66 6.09 -13.73
N TYR A 229 -15.36 6.32 -13.94
CA TYR A 229 -14.86 7.32 -14.88
C TYR A 229 -15.31 7.07 -16.32
N TRP A 230 -15.24 5.81 -16.77
CA TRP A 230 -15.68 5.41 -18.10
C TRP A 230 -17.18 5.64 -18.30
N ARG A 231 -18.01 5.30 -17.31
CA ARG A 231 -19.45 5.55 -17.35
C ARG A 231 -19.78 7.04 -17.44
N GLN A 232 -19.13 7.88 -16.63
CA GLN A 232 -19.36 9.32 -16.62
C GLN A 232 -19.00 9.95 -17.98
N ARG A 233 -17.83 9.61 -18.53
CA ARG A 233 -17.43 10.10 -19.86
C ARG A 233 -18.43 9.71 -20.94
N ARG A 234 -18.92 8.47 -20.91
CA ARG A 234 -19.93 8.00 -21.87
C ARG A 234 -21.25 8.76 -21.75
N GLN A 235 -21.70 9.04 -20.53
CA GLN A 235 -22.93 9.84 -20.31
C GLN A 235 -22.79 11.27 -20.85
N VAL A 236 -21.64 11.92 -20.62
CA VAL A 236 -21.38 13.26 -21.15
C VAL A 236 -21.36 13.27 -22.67
N ALA A 237 -20.72 12.29 -23.31
CA ALA A 237 -20.66 12.20 -24.77
C ALA A 237 -22.06 12.05 -25.40
N ILE A 238 -22.92 11.21 -24.81
CA ILE A 238 -24.30 11.02 -25.29
C ILE A 238 -25.11 12.31 -25.13
N ARG A 239 -25.01 12.99 -23.98
CA ARG A 239 -25.71 14.25 -23.73
C ARG A 239 -25.32 15.32 -24.74
N LEU A 240 -24.02 15.47 -25.01
CA LEU A 240 -23.52 16.47 -25.94
C LEU A 240 -23.96 16.19 -27.39
N GLN A 241 -24.10 14.92 -27.78
CA GLN A 241 -24.66 14.55 -29.08
C GLN A 241 -26.14 14.92 -29.17
N ALA A 242 -26.94 14.57 -28.16
CA ALA A 242 -28.36 14.90 -28.11
C ALA A 242 -28.62 16.41 -28.11
N GLU A 243 -27.84 17.19 -27.35
CA GLU A 243 -27.91 18.66 -27.34
C GLU A 243 -27.61 19.24 -28.73
N ARG A 244 -26.60 18.72 -29.43
CA ARG A 244 -26.25 19.19 -30.78
C ARG A 244 -27.34 18.85 -31.81
N GLU A 245 -27.95 17.67 -31.70
CA GLU A 245 -29.06 17.28 -32.57
C GLU A 245 -30.29 18.16 -32.32
N LEU A 246 -30.62 18.41 -31.05
CA LEU A 246 -31.71 19.30 -30.67
C LEU A 246 -31.47 20.73 -31.19
N GLN A 247 -30.28 21.29 -31.00
CA GLN A 247 -29.93 22.62 -31.50
C GLN A 247 -29.94 22.71 -33.04
N ARG A 248 -29.67 21.61 -33.74
CA ARG A 248 -29.78 21.57 -35.21
C ARG A 248 -31.24 21.53 -35.64
N ALA A 249 -32.05 20.67 -35.02
CA ALA A 249 -33.48 20.59 -35.31
C ALA A 249 -34.19 21.92 -35.04
N GLN A 250 -33.86 22.58 -33.93
CA GLN A 250 -34.42 23.89 -33.59
C GLN A 250 -34.05 24.95 -34.65
N ARG A 251 -32.78 25.05 -35.04
CA ARG A 251 -32.35 26.00 -36.09
C ARG A 251 -33.05 25.75 -37.41
N LEU A 252 -33.18 24.49 -37.83
CA LEU A 252 -33.91 24.16 -39.06
C LEU A 252 -35.38 24.55 -38.98
N ALA A 253 -36.03 24.37 -37.82
CA ALA A 253 -37.41 24.80 -37.61
C ALA A 253 -37.55 26.34 -37.63
N GLU A 254 -36.62 27.05 -37.01
CA GLU A 254 -36.59 28.52 -37.00
C GLU A 254 -36.36 29.08 -38.42
N GLU A 255 -35.40 28.54 -39.17
CA GLU A 255 -35.13 28.91 -40.56
C GLU A 255 -36.34 28.64 -41.46
N ALA A 256 -37.01 27.49 -41.29
CA ALA A 256 -38.21 27.16 -42.04
C ALA A 256 -39.36 28.13 -41.70
N SER A 257 -39.54 28.47 -40.42
CA SER A 257 -40.55 29.44 -39.97
C SER A 257 -40.29 30.83 -40.54
N ALA A 258 -39.05 31.32 -40.46
CA ALA A 258 -38.66 32.61 -41.02
C ALA A 258 -38.88 32.67 -42.54
N THR A 259 -38.53 31.59 -43.26
CA THR A 259 -38.75 31.50 -44.71
C THR A 259 -40.25 31.51 -45.05
N LYS A 260 -41.08 30.80 -44.26
CA LYS A 260 -42.54 30.80 -44.39
C LYS A 260 -43.10 32.21 -44.21
N SER A 261 -42.68 32.94 -43.18
CA SER A 261 -43.14 34.32 -42.93
C SER A 261 -42.77 35.28 -44.05
N ILE A 262 -41.51 35.23 -44.54
CA ILE A 262 -41.06 36.07 -45.66
C ILE A 262 -41.84 35.74 -46.93
N PHE A 263 -42.06 34.46 -47.22
CA PHE A 263 -42.84 34.03 -48.38
C PHE A 263 -44.28 34.55 -48.31
N LEU A 264 -44.96 34.40 -47.17
CA LEU A 264 -46.34 34.88 -47.01
C LEU A 264 -46.44 36.40 -47.13
N ALA A 265 -45.50 37.14 -46.53
CA ALA A 265 -45.44 38.60 -46.66
C ALA A 265 -45.23 39.05 -48.11
N GLY A 266 -44.31 38.42 -48.83
CA GLY A 266 -44.07 38.71 -50.25
C GLY A 266 -45.27 38.37 -51.12
N MET A 267 -45.85 37.17 -50.97
CA MET A 267 -47.03 36.74 -51.73
C MET A 267 -48.22 37.66 -51.48
N SER A 268 -48.45 38.12 -50.25
CA SER A 268 -49.52 39.06 -49.93
C SER A 268 -49.35 40.38 -50.71
N HIS A 269 -48.14 40.94 -50.72
CA HIS A 269 -47.87 42.18 -51.45
C HIS A 269 -48.06 42.04 -52.97
N GLU A 270 -47.61 40.91 -53.53
CA GLU A 270 -47.75 40.56 -54.95
C GLU A 270 -49.20 40.25 -55.35
N MET A 271 -50.04 39.74 -54.45
CA MET A 271 -51.47 39.54 -54.69
C MET A 271 -52.28 40.83 -54.56
N ARG A 272 -51.92 41.69 -53.59
CA ARG A 272 -52.63 42.94 -53.30
C ARG A 272 -52.54 43.94 -54.46
N THR A 273 -51.37 44.08 -55.06
CA THR A 273 -51.11 45.04 -56.14
C THR A 273 -52.01 44.83 -57.37
N PRO A 274 -52.08 43.64 -58.00
CA PRO A 274 -52.98 43.41 -59.13
C PRO A 274 -54.45 43.45 -58.72
N LEU A 275 -54.80 43.07 -57.48
CA LEU A 275 -56.18 43.08 -57.00
C LEU A 275 -56.70 44.51 -56.82
N TYR A 276 -55.89 45.44 -56.29
CA TYR A 276 -56.24 46.87 -56.30
C TYR A 276 -56.35 47.45 -57.71
N GLY A 277 -55.51 47.01 -58.66
CA GLY A 277 -55.66 47.37 -60.07
C GLY A 277 -56.97 46.90 -60.68
N MET A 278 -57.40 45.67 -60.38
CA MET A 278 -58.71 45.14 -60.78
C MET A 278 -59.86 45.89 -60.13
N LEU A 279 -59.78 46.18 -58.83
CA LEU A 279 -60.82 46.96 -58.13
C LEU A 279 -60.95 48.37 -58.72
N GLY A 280 -59.84 49.06 -58.98
CA GLY A 280 -59.87 50.40 -59.59
C GLY A 280 -60.44 50.40 -61.00
N THR A 281 -60.14 49.38 -61.81
CA THR A 281 -60.74 49.25 -63.16
C THR A 281 -62.23 48.89 -63.09
N LEU A 282 -62.65 48.05 -62.14
CA LEU A 282 -64.06 47.76 -61.88
C LEU A 282 -64.82 48.99 -61.37
N GLU A 283 -64.18 49.83 -60.54
CA GLU A 283 -64.74 51.09 -60.08
C GLU A 283 -64.94 52.07 -61.24
N LEU A 284 -63.95 52.22 -62.12
CA LEU A 284 -64.10 53.01 -63.35
C LEU A 284 -65.19 52.46 -64.28
N LEU A 285 -65.27 51.14 -64.46
CA LEU A 285 -66.35 50.49 -65.22
C LEU A 285 -67.72 50.74 -64.59
N SER A 286 -67.81 50.74 -63.25
CA SER A 286 -69.07 51.00 -62.53
C SER A 286 -69.62 52.42 -62.75
N LEU A 287 -68.76 53.37 -63.15
CA LEU A 287 -69.11 54.74 -63.52
C LEU A 287 -69.58 54.89 -64.98
N THR A 288 -69.58 53.81 -65.77
CA THR A 288 -70.06 53.81 -67.16
C THR A 288 -71.54 53.42 -67.27
N ALA A 289 -72.11 53.54 -68.46
CA ALA A 289 -73.48 53.09 -68.72
C ALA A 289 -73.54 51.56 -68.74
N LEU A 290 -74.11 50.97 -67.68
CA LEU A 290 -74.25 49.53 -67.48
C LEU A 290 -75.73 49.16 -67.38
N ASP A 291 -76.10 48.02 -67.95
CA ASP A 291 -77.40 47.41 -67.72
C ASP A 291 -77.50 46.81 -66.30
N ASP A 292 -78.71 46.44 -65.87
CA ASP A 292 -78.96 45.97 -64.51
C ASP A 292 -78.21 44.67 -64.19
N GLN A 293 -78.03 43.79 -65.18
CA GLN A 293 -77.34 42.52 -65.01
C GLN A 293 -75.82 42.73 -64.87
N GLN A 294 -75.23 43.60 -65.70
CA GLN A 294 -73.83 44.01 -65.61
C GLN A 294 -73.51 44.70 -64.29
N ARG A 295 -74.41 45.58 -63.81
CA ARG A 295 -74.29 46.25 -62.51
C ARG A 295 -74.28 45.25 -61.36
N GLN A 296 -75.14 44.23 -61.40
CA GLN A 296 -75.17 43.15 -60.40
C GLN A 296 -73.90 42.29 -60.43
N HIS A 297 -73.40 41.95 -61.62
CA HIS A 297 -72.13 41.21 -61.77
C HIS A 297 -70.93 42.00 -61.22
N ILE A 298 -70.81 43.29 -61.53
CA ILE A 298 -69.75 44.16 -60.99
C ILE A 298 -69.84 44.24 -59.46
N GLY A 299 -71.05 44.45 -58.91
CA GLY A 299 -71.25 44.49 -57.46
C GLY A 299 -70.86 43.18 -56.76
N THR A 300 -71.14 42.04 -57.38
CA THR A 300 -70.72 40.72 -56.86
C THR A 300 -69.19 40.57 -56.88
N ILE A 301 -68.54 40.94 -57.99
CA ILE A 301 -67.07 40.87 -58.12
C ILE A 301 -66.38 41.82 -57.12
N GLN A 302 -66.90 43.03 -56.93
CA GLN A 302 -66.39 43.97 -55.94
C GLN A 302 -66.52 43.43 -54.51
N ALA A 303 -67.68 42.89 -54.14
CA ALA A 303 -67.90 42.29 -52.82
C ALA A 303 -66.97 41.08 -52.56
N SER A 304 -66.81 40.19 -53.56
CA SER A 304 -65.88 39.05 -53.47
C SER A 304 -64.42 39.49 -53.38
N SER A 305 -64.03 40.52 -54.13
CA SER A 305 -62.67 41.08 -54.10
C SER A 305 -62.35 41.74 -52.75
N ALA A 306 -63.31 42.45 -52.16
CA ALA A 306 -63.18 43.03 -50.82
C ALA A 306 -63.04 41.95 -49.73
N THR A 307 -63.78 40.84 -49.86
CA THR A 307 -63.66 39.70 -48.94
C THR A 307 -62.30 39.00 -49.07
N LEU A 308 -61.80 38.86 -50.30
CA LEU A 308 -60.49 38.25 -50.54
C LEU A 308 -59.34 39.10 -49.97
N LEU A 309 -59.42 40.43 -50.05
CA LEU A 309 -58.45 41.32 -49.41
C LEU A 309 -58.42 41.14 -47.90
N LEU A 310 -59.59 41.08 -47.26
CA LEU A 310 -59.69 40.86 -45.81
C LEU A 310 -59.06 39.53 -45.39
N ILE A 311 -59.30 38.45 -46.15
CA ILE A 311 -58.67 37.13 -45.90
C ILE A 311 -57.15 37.19 -46.07
N ILE A 312 -56.66 37.91 -47.08
CA ILE A 312 -55.21 38.06 -47.32
C ILE A 312 -54.55 38.87 -46.20
N ASP A 313 -55.20 39.93 -45.74
CA ASP A 313 -54.72 40.76 -44.62
C ASP A 313 -54.72 39.97 -43.30
N ASP A 314 -55.80 39.24 -42.99
CA ASP A 314 -55.90 38.37 -41.81
C ASP A 314 -54.83 37.27 -41.82
N LEU A 315 -54.55 36.68 -42.99
CA LEU A 315 -53.52 35.65 -43.14
C LEU A 315 -52.10 36.21 -42.95
N LEU A 316 -51.87 37.46 -43.37
CA LEU A 316 -50.63 38.16 -43.13
C LEU A 316 -50.44 38.48 -41.65
N ASP A 317 -51.48 38.98 -40.99
CA ASP A 317 -51.43 39.31 -39.56
C ASP A 317 -51.27 38.07 -38.70
N TYR A 318 -51.90 36.95 -39.06
CA TYR A 318 -51.62 35.65 -38.45
C TYR A 318 -50.16 35.22 -38.63
N SER A 319 -49.58 35.42 -39.82
CA SER A 319 -48.18 35.10 -40.08
C SER A 319 -47.22 35.98 -39.28
N LYS A 320 -47.54 37.26 -39.06
CA LYS A 320 -46.76 38.16 -38.19
C LYS A 320 -46.89 37.77 -36.71
N PHE A 321 -48.09 37.35 -36.29
CA PHE A 321 -48.34 36.83 -34.96
C PHE A 321 -47.52 35.57 -34.67
N GLU A 322 -47.55 34.57 -35.56
CA GLU A 322 -46.75 33.34 -35.44
C GLU A 322 -45.24 33.62 -35.37
N ALA A 323 -44.78 34.68 -36.06
CA ALA A 323 -43.39 35.14 -36.06
C ALA A 323 -43.03 36.08 -34.89
N GLY A 324 -43.97 36.44 -34.03
CA GLY A 324 -43.76 37.38 -32.91
C GLY A 324 -43.46 38.83 -33.34
N GLN A 325 -43.86 39.23 -34.56
CA GLN A 325 -43.59 40.54 -35.18
C GLN A 325 -44.82 41.47 -35.16
N LEU A 326 -45.76 41.25 -34.25
CA LEU A 326 -47.00 42.01 -34.17
C LEU A 326 -46.82 43.17 -33.19
N ASP A 327 -46.61 44.37 -33.74
CA ASP A 327 -46.51 45.59 -32.95
C ASP A 327 -47.91 46.02 -32.50
N LEU A 328 -48.15 45.94 -31.19
CA LEU A 328 -49.39 46.39 -30.58
C LEU A 328 -49.28 47.89 -30.29
N GLU A 329 -49.94 48.71 -31.08
CA GLU A 329 -50.06 50.14 -30.79
C GLU A 329 -51.01 50.36 -29.61
N SER A 330 -50.48 50.88 -28.50
CA SER A 330 -51.26 51.25 -27.32
C SER A 330 -51.73 52.70 -27.46
N MET A 331 -52.96 52.91 -27.92
CA MET A 331 -53.59 54.24 -27.90
C MET A 331 -54.52 54.39 -26.69
N ALA A 332 -54.54 55.60 -26.10
CA ALA A 332 -55.46 55.93 -25.02
C ALA A 332 -56.90 55.92 -25.55
N PHE A 333 -57.74 55.08 -24.94
CA PHE A 333 -59.15 54.97 -25.28
C PHE A 333 -59.91 56.20 -24.77
N ASP A 334 -60.44 57.01 -25.69
CA ASP A 334 -61.32 58.14 -25.38
C ASP A 334 -62.77 57.77 -25.72
N PRO A 335 -63.60 57.37 -24.73
CA PRO A 335 -65.00 57.05 -24.96
C PRO A 335 -65.80 58.35 -25.06
N VAL A 336 -66.33 58.63 -26.25
CA VAL A 336 -67.47 59.56 -26.42
C VAL A 336 -68.77 58.78 -26.39
#